data_AF-A0A7J9Y786-F1
#
_entry.id   AF-A0A7J9Y786-F1
#
_cell.length_a   1.000
_cell.length_b   1.000
_cell.length_c   1.000
_cell.angle_alpha   90.00
_cell.angle_beta   90.00
_cell.angle_gamma   90.00
#
_symmetry.space_group_name_H-M   'P 1'
#
loop_
_entity.id
_entity.type
_entity.pdbx_description
1 polymer ?
#
loop_
_entity_poly.entity_id
_entity_poly.type
_entity_poly.pdbx_seq_one_letter_code
_entity_poly.pdbx_strand_id
1 'polypeptide(L)' 'MPGVLPPGEPVPADGSLPPAALAGVGANGFGVYVHVPFCASRCGYCDFNTYTAAELGSGVRREDYADTVLAELALAR' A
#
# COMPACT_ATOMS: atom_id res chain seq x y z
N MET A 1 -3.23 8.53 -22.66
CA MET A 1 -3.13 7.34 -21.79
C MET A 1 -1.93 7.56 -20.89
N PRO A 2 -2.03 7.38 -19.56
CA PRO A 2 -0.84 7.36 -18.73
C PRO A 2 0.12 6.29 -19.25
N GLY A 3 1.41 6.58 -19.25
CA GLY A 3 2.44 5.65 -19.73
C GLY A 3 2.51 4.38 -18.88
N VAL A 4 3.12 3.33 -19.43
CA VAL A 4 3.42 2.12 -18.65
C VAL A 4 4.38 2.49 -17.52
N LEU A 5 4.00 2.17 -16.28
CA LEU A 5 4.88 2.39 -15.13
C LEU A 5 6.16 1.56 -15.29
N PRO A 6 7.32 2.05 -14.83
CA PRO A 6 8.53 1.25 -14.83
C PRO A 6 8.30 -0.04 -14.02
N PRO A 7 8.99 -1.13 -14.38
CA PRO A 7 8.97 -2.33 -13.53
C PRO A 7 9.46 -1.96 -12.13
N GLY A 8 8.64 -2.26 -11.12
CA GLY A 8 9.02 -2.14 -9.72
C GLY A 8 9.86 -3.33 -9.28
N GLU A 9 10.63 -3.14 -8.21
CA GLU A 9 11.29 -4.25 -7.52
C GLU A 9 10.26 -5.00 -6.64
N PRO A 10 10.34 -6.33 -6.56
CA PRO A 10 9.48 -7.09 -5.66
C PRO A 10 9.80 -6.75 -4.21
N VAL A 11 8.76 -6.58 -3.39
CA VAL A 11 8.92 -6.35 -1.95
C VAL A 11 9.48 -7.63 -1.31
N PRO A 12 10.53 -7.55 -0.47
CA PRO A 12 11.03 -8.70 0.28
C PRO A 12 9.93 -9.33 1.15
N ALA A 13 9.87 -10.67 1.16
CA ALA A 13 8.83 -11.41 1.88
C ALA A 13 8.92 -11.25 3.42
N ASP A 14 10.08 -10.84 3.93
CA ASP A 14 10.33 -10.60 5.35
C ASP A 14 10.10 -9.13 5.77
N GLY A 15 9.69 -8.26 4.84
CA GLY A 15 9.50 -6.84 5.10
C GLY A 15 10.80 -6.05 5.31
N SER A 16 11.96 -6.63 4.96
CA SER A 16 13.24 -5.92 5.09
C SER A 16 13.27 -4.63 4.26
N LEU A 17 13.74 -3.56 4.91
CA LEU A 17 13.90 -2.25 4.28
C LEU A 17 15.37 -2.00 3.92
N PRO A 18 15.65 -1.25 2.84
CA PRO A 18 17.02 -0.87 2.52
C PRO A 18 17.61 -0.01 3.66
N PRO A 19 18.92 -0.09 3.97
CA PRO A 19 19.55 0.64 5.07
C PRO A 19 19.29 2.16 5.05
N ALA A 20 19.19 2.75 3.85
CA ALA A 20 18.90 4.17 3.68
C ALA A 20 17.50 4.57 4.19
N ALA A 21 16.51 3.67 4.14
CA ALA A 21 15.15 3.94 4.66
C ALA A 21 15.09 3.96 6.19
N LEU A 22 16.05 3.32 6.86
CA LEU A 22 16.16 3.31 8.32
C LEU A 22 16.98 4.49 8.86
N ALA A 23 17.57 5.30 7.99
CA ALA A 23 18.36 6.46 8.38
C ALA A 23 17.46 7.49 9.08
N GLY A 24 17.72 7.75 10.37
CA GLY A 24 16.96 8.74 11.14
C GLY A 24 15.66 8.22 11.77
N VAL A 25 15.41 6.91 11.74
CA VAL A 25 14.32 6.31 12.54
C VAL A 25 14.51 6.69 14.02
N GLY A 26 13.44 7.18 14.64
CA GLY A 26 13.44 7.66 16.03
C GLY A 26 13.96 9.08 16.25
N ALA A 27 14.46 9.77 15.21
CA ALA A 27 14.87 11.18 15.32
C ALA A 27 13.67 12.16 15.32
N ASN A 28 12.50 11.71 14.84
CA ASN A 28 11.24 12.44 14.82
C ASN A 28 10.16 11.69 15.61
N GLY A 29 8.99 12.31 15.77
CA GLY A 29 7.81 11.61 16.32
C GLY A 29 7.41 10.40 15.47
N PHE A 30 6.79 9.41 16.12
CA PHE A 30 6.27 8.22 15.45
C PHE A 30 4.89 8.49 14.82
N GLY A 31 4.70 8.03 13.59
CA GLY A 31 3.42 8.12 12.88
C GLY A 31 3.29 6.99 11.87
N VAL A 32 2.05 6.64 11.54
CA VAL A 32 1.72 5.55 10.61
C VAL A 32 0.78 6.08 9.53
N TYR A 33 1.06 5.73 8.27
CA TYR A 33 0.17 5.95 7.15
C TYR A 33 -0.39 4.60 6.69
N VAL A 34 -1.71 4.50 6.57
CA VAL A 34 -2.39 3.32 6.06
C VAL A 34 -3.17 3.71 4.81
N HIS A 35 -2.89 3.04 3.70
CA HIS A 35 -3.52 3.35 2.42
C HIS A 35 -4.77 2.50 2.17
N VAL A 36 -5.96 3.09 2.29
CA VAL A 36 -7.25 2.41 2.02
C VAL A 36 -7.69 2.68 0.57
N PRO A 37 -7.60 1.69 -0.34
CA PRO A 37 -7.73 1.96 -1.77
C PRO A 37 -9.16 1.75 -2.32
N PHE A 38 -10.18 1.71 -1.46
CA PHE A 38 -11.52 1.28 -1.86
C PHE A 38 -12.50 2.43 -2.00
N CYS A 39 -13.16 2.51 -3.15
CA CYS A 39 -14.26 3.45 -3.38
C CYS A 39 -15.53 2.70 -3.79
N ALA A 40 -16.69 3.19 -3.35
CA ALA A 40 -17.98 2.72 -3.85
C ALA A 40 -18.16 3.05 -5.34
N SER A 41 -17.67 4.22 -5.75
CA SER A 41 -17.65 4.70 -7.13
C SER A 41 -16.42 5.57 -7.36
N ARG A 42 -15.88 5.61 -8.58
CA ARG A 42 -14.79 6.53 -8.93
C ARG A 42 -15.35 7.90 -9.34
N CYS A 43 -14.91 8.95 -8.66
CA CYS A 43 -15.20 10.33 -9.07
C CYS A 43 -14.46 10.68 -10.36
N GLY A 44 -15.08 11.47 -11.25
CA GLY A 44 -14.49 11.83 -12.55
C GLY A 44 -13.19 12.64 -12.48
N TYR A 45 -12.86 13.19 -11.32
CA TYR A 45 -11.64 13.96 -11.04
C TYR A 45 -10.62 13.17 -10.18
N CYS A 46 -10.91 11.92 -9.83
CA CYS A 46 -10.08 11.19 -8.86
C CYS A 46 -8.72 10.83 -9.48
N ASP A 47 -7.65 11.33 -8.86
CA ASP A 47 -6.26 11.00 -9.18
C ASP A 47 -5.57 10.20 -8.06
N PHE A 48 -6.34 9.75 -7.06
CA PHE A 48 -5.84 8.88 -6.01
C PHE A 48 -5.76 7.45 -6.48
N ASN A 49 -4.78 6.71 -5.96
CA ASN A 49 -4.67 5.26 -6.17
C ASN A 49 -5.84 4.53 -5.49
N THR A 50 -6.96 4.40 -6.20
CA THR A 50 -8.21 3.88 -5.66
C THR A 50 -8.93 3.04 -6.70
N TYR A 51 -9.65 2.03 -6.21
CA TYR A 51 -10.31 1.03 -7.01
C TYR A 51 -11.74 0.83 -6.53
N THR A 52 -12.62 0.68 -7.51
CA THR A 52 -13.98 0.18 -7.32
C THR A 52 -14.00 -1.34 -7.34
N ALA A 53 -15.08 -1.95 -6.85
CA ALA A 53 -15.22 -3.41 -6.83
C ALA A 53 -15.03 -4.08 -8.20
N ALA A 54 -15.38 -3.39 -9.29
CA ALA A 54 -15.23 -3.90 -10.65
C ALA A 54 -13.76 -3.91 -11.14
N GLU A 55 -12.88 -3.15 -10.50
CA GLU A 55 -11.48 -2.99 -10.89
C GLU A 55 -10.55 -3.89 -10.08
N LEU A 56 -11.03 -4.40 -8.96
CA LEU A 56 -10.31 -5.33 -8.10
C LEU A 56 -10.37 -6.73 -8.72
N GLY A 57 -9.24 -7.18 -9.26
CA GLY A 57 -9.04 -8.57 -9.69
C GLY A 57 -8.95 -9.55 -8.50
N SER A 58 -8.30 -10.70 -8.69
CA SER A 58 -8.16 -11.73 -7.65
C SER A 58 -7.22 -11.38 -6.50
N GLY A 59 -6.51 -10.23 -6.55
CA GLY A 59 -5.44 -9.90 -5.60
C GLY A 59 -5.90 -9.19 -4.33
N VAL A 60 -6.61 -8.06 -4.44
CA VAL A 60 -6.96 -7.21 -3.29
C VAL A 60 -8.46 -7.23 -3.07
N ARG A 61 -8.89 -7.55 -1.85
CA ARG A 61 -10.30 -7.70 -1.46
C ARG A 61 -10.61 -6.80 -0.26
N ARG A 62 -11.76 -6.13 -0.28
CA ARG A 62 -12.22 -5.31 0.85
C ARG A 62 -12.40 -6.15 2.11
N GLU A 63 -12.88 -7.37 1.91
CA GLU A 63 -13.22 -8.30 2.98
C GLU A 63 -11.97 -8.71 3.80
N ASP A 64 -10.84 -8.95 3.12
CA ASP A 64 -9.61 -9.46 3.73
C ASP A 64 -8.55 -8.37 3.95
N TYR A 65 -8.88 -7.11 3.63
CA TYR A 65 -7.90 -6.00 3.65
C TYR A 65 -7.38 -5.70 5.06
N ALA A 66 -8.25 -5.71 6.07
CA ALA A 66 -7.84 -5.45 7.45
C ALA A 66 -6.82 -6.50 7.92
N ASP A 67 -7.07 -7.78 7.64
CA ASP A 67 -6.16 -8.88 7.98
C ASP A 67 -4.84 -8.76 7.23
N THR A 68 -4.88 -8.33 5.96
CA THR A 68 -3.69 -8.07 5.15
C THR A 68 -2.82 -6.97 5.76
N VAL A 69 -3.42 -5.84 6.17
CA VAL A 69 -2.71 -4.73 6.84
C VAL A 69 -2.11 -5.17 8.18
N LEU A 70 -2.86 -5.97 8.96
CA LEU A 70 -2.36 -6.49 10.23
C LEU A 70 -1.16 -7.44 10.03
N ALA A 71 -1.20 -8.27 9.00
CA ALA A 71 -0.07 -9.15 8.65
C ALA A 71 1.17 -8.34 8.24
N GLU A 72 0.99 -7.26 7.47
CA GLU A 72 2.08 -6.35 7.10
C GLU A 72 2.67 -5.63 8.31
N LEU A 73 1.83 -5.08 9.20
CA LEU A 73 2.29 -4.43 10.44
C LEU A 73 3.07 -5.39 11.36
N ALA A 74 2.77 -6.69 11.32
CA ALA A 74 3.49 -7.68 12.10
C ALA A 74 4.95 -7.89 11.64
N LEU A 75 5.30 -7.50 10.41
CA LEU A 75 6.68 -7.53 9.91
C LEU A 75 7.56 -6.45 10.56
N ALA A 76 6.96 -5.39 11.09
CA ALA A 76 7.67 -4.26 11.71
C ALA A 76 7.98 -4.46 13.21
N ARG A 77 8.06 -5.72 13.68
CA ARG A 77 8.34 -6.07 15.08
C ARG A 77 9.82 -6.17 15.39
#